data_AF-A0A564ZIZ9-F1
#
_entry.id   AF-A0A564ZIZ9-F1
#
_cell.length_a   1.000
_cell.length_b   1.000
_cell.length_c   1.000
_cell.angle_alpha   90.00
_cell.angle_beta   90.00
_cell.angle_gamma   90.00
#
_symmetry.space_group_name_H-M   'P 1'
#
loop_
_entity.id
_entity.type
_entity.pdbx_description
1 polymer ?
#
loop_
_entity_poly.entity_id
_entity_poly.type
_entity_poly.pdbx_seq_one_letter_code
_entity_poly.pdbx_strand_id
1 'polypeptide(L)'
;MQITAGPIRIGISTCLSGDKVRYDGGHKRDRFLTDTLGRLVEWVPVCPEVEIGMGTPRESIQLVQRHGYIRLTQGPGVSEPTPDGIGAAKSCVTITSGLLVGFT
;
A
#
# COMPACT_ATOMS: atom_id res chain seq x y z
N MET A 1 3.05 17.63 -31.24
CA MET A 1 3.82 17.04 -30.13
C MET A 1 3.12 15.74 -29.75
N GLN A 2 3.57 14.60 -30.29
CA GLN A 2 3.05 13.29 -29.92
C GLN A 2 4.00 12.71 -28.88
N ILE A 3 3.53 12.58 -27.64
CA ILE A 3 4.23 11.80 -26.63
C ILE A 3 3.90 10.33 -26.94
N THR A 4 4.76 9.67 -27.70
CA THR A 4 4.76 8.20 -27.82
C THR A 4 5.50 7.62 -26.63
N ALA A 5 4.96 7.81 -25.43
CA ALA A 5 5.39 7.07 -24.25
C ALA A 5 4.63 5.75 -24.19
N GLY A 6 5.27 4.68 -23.71
CA GLY A 6 4.60 3.41 -23.43
C GLY A 6 3.44 3.55 -22.44
N PRO A 7 2.73 2.45 -22.11
CA PRO A 7 1.60 2.50 -21.19
C PRO A 7 2.00 3.19 -19.87
N ILE A 8 1.20 4.19 -19.46
CA ILE A 8 1.43 4.93 -18.21
C ILE A 8 1.10 4.01 -17.05
N ARG A 9 2.11 3.60 -16.29
CA ARG A 9 1.98 2.73 -15.12
C ARG A 9 1.82 3.54 -13.85
N ILE A 10 0.78 3.26 -13.07
CA ILE A 10 0.50 3.96 -11.81
C ILE A 10 0.24 2.93 -10.70
N GLY A 11 0.89 3.14 -9.56
CA GLY A 11 0.62 2.35 -8.34
C GLY A 11 -0.78 2.63 -7.79
N ILE A 12 -1.50 1.57 -7.42
CA ILE A 12 -2.80 1.67 -6.76
C ILE A 12 -2.81 0.78 -5.51
N SER A 13 -3.40 1.24 -4.43
CA SER A 13 -3.63 0.37 -3.27
C SER A 13 -4.56 -0.77 -3.67
N THR A 14 -4.16 -2.02 -3.48
CA THR A 14 -4.91 -3.23 -3.92
C THR A 14 -6.33 -3.29 -3.34
N CYS A 15 -6.58 -2.67 -2.19
CA CYS A 15 -7.96 -2.56 -1.66
C CYS A 15 -8.88 -1.63 -2.49
N LEU A 16 -8.32 -0.67 -3.25
CA LEU A 16 -9.05 0.25 -4.12
C LEU A 16 -9.38 -0.37 -5.49
N SER A 17 -8.63 -1.37 -5.94
CA SER A 17 -8.99 -2.19 -7.11
C SER A 17 -10.16 -3.14 -6.83
N GLY A 18 -10.40 -3.45 -5.55
CA GLY A 18 -11.52 -4.28 -5.11
C GLY A 18 -11.11 -5.60 -4.45
N ASP A 19 -9.81 -5.83 -4.30
CA ASP A 19 -9.30 -7.00 -3.62
C ASP A 19 -9.51 -6.91 -2.11
N LYS A 20 -9.87 -8.06 -1.51
CA LYS A 20 -10.21 -8.17 -0.09
C LYS A 20 -8.96 -8.28 0.79
N VAL A 21 -8.13 -7.24 0.78
CA VAL A 21 -6.83 -7.17 1.49
C VAL A 21 -6.82 -6.20 2.67
N ARG A 22 -7.96 -5.56 2.97
CA ARG A 22 -8.08 -4.67 4.13
C ARG A 22 -8.00 -5.46 5.43
N TYR A 23 -7.62 -4.78 6.50
CA TYR A 23 -7.53 -5.40 7.84
C TYR A 23 -8.83 -6.07 8.29
N ASP A 24 -9.99 -5.56 7.86
CA ASP A 24 -11.31 -6.10 8.16
C ASP A 24 -11.74 -7.24 7.20
N GLY A 25 -10.88 -7.69 6.29
CA GLY A 25 -11.22 -8.67 5.26
C GLY A 25 -12.09 -8.12 4.13
N GLY A 26 -12.34 -6.82 4.13
CA GLY A 26 -13.09 -6.13 3.08
C GLY A 26 -12.20 -5.53 1.99
N HIS A 27 -12.83 -4.72 1.15
CA HIS A 27 -12.19 -3.88 0.14
C HIS A 27 -12.77 -2.47 0.17
N LYS A 28 -12.20 -1.54 -0.60
CA LYS A 28 -12.72 -0.19 -0.76
C LYS A 28 -12.67 0.20 -2.24
N ARG A 29 -13.33 -0.60 -3.08
CA ARG A 29 -13.27 -0.43 -4.54
C ARG A 29 -13.71 0.98 -4.91
N ASP A 30 -12.83 1.71 -5.57
CA ASP A 30 -13.10 3.05 -6.06
C ASP A 30 -13.47 2.99 -7.55
N ARG A 31 -14.74 3.27 -7.87
CA ARG A 31 -15.24 3.20 -9.25
C ARG A 31 -14.64 4.26 -10.16
N PHE A 32 -14.22 5.40 -9.63
CA PHE A 32 -13.57 6.41 -10.45
C PHE A 32 -12.20 5.90 -10.91
N LEU A 33 -11.41 5.32 -9.99
CA LEU A 33 -10.12 4.72 -10.31
C LEU A 33 -10.27 3.50 -11.24
N THR A 34 -11.18 2.58 -10.95
CA THR A 34 -11.31 1.34 -11.74
C THR A 34 -12.01 1.57 -13.08
N ASP A 35 -13.10 2.33 -13.10
CA ASP A 35 -14.01 2.36 -14.24
C ASP A 35 -13.76 3.56 -15.17
N THR A 36 -13.16 4.64 -14.66
CA THR A 36 -12.84 5.86 -15.43
C THR A 36 -11.35 5.94 -15.74
N LEU A 37 -10.52 6.08 -14.72
CA LEU A 37 -9.08 6.30 -14.90
C LEU A 37 -8.36 5.03 -15.37
N GLY A 38 -8.81 3.85 -14.95
CA GLY A 38 -8.25 2.55 -15.38
C GLY A 38 -8.39 2.24 -16.86
N ARG A 39 -9.13 3.05 -17.63
CA ARG A 39 -9.15 2.97 -19.10
C ARG A 39 -7.96 3.67 -19.75
N LEU A 40 -7.26 4.52 -19.01
CA LEU A 40 -6.21 5.41 -19.50
C LEU A 40 -4.80 4.98 -19.05
N VAL A 41 -4.70 4.17 -18.00
CA VAL A 41 -3.44 3.82 -17.33
C VAL A 41 -3.39 2.33 -17.00
N GLU A 42 -2.19 1.79 -16.85
CA GLU A 42 -1.96 0.45 -16.34
C GLU A 42 -1.77 0.49 -14.82
N TRP A 43 -2.64 -0.21 -14.09
CA TRP A 43 -2.58 -0.27 -12.64
C TRP A 43 -1.54 -1.28 -12.15
N VAL A 44 -0.70 -0.85 -11.21
CA VAL A 44 0.22 -1.71 -10.45
C VAL A 44 -0.33 -1.83 -9.02
N PRO A 45 -1.08 -2.91 -8.68
CA PRO A 45 -1.66 -3.06 -7.36
C PRO A 45 -0.58 -3.37 -6.32
N VAL A 46 -0.57 -2.61 -5.22
CA VAL A 46 0.35 -2.76 -4.10
C VAL A 46 -0.40 -2.73 -2.78
N CYS A 47 -0.14 -3.70 -1.92
CA CYS A 47 -0.61 -3.72 -0.53
C CYS A 47 0.60 -3.99 0.36
N PRO A 48 1.24 -2.96 0.91
CA PRO A 48 2.49 -3.12 1.64
C PRO A 48 2.35 -4.08 2.82
N GLU A 49 1.18 -4.13 3.45
CA GLU A 49 0.92 -5.04 4.57
C GLU A 49 0.92 -6.51 4.16
N VAL A 50 0.28 -6.84 3.04
CA VAL A 50 0.26 -8.22 2.54
C VAL A 50 1.62 -8.60 1.97
N GLU A 51 2.34 -7.67 1.34
CA GLU A 51 3.69 -7.88 0.83
C GLU A 51 4.71 -8.20 1.93
N ILE A 52 4.56 -7.60 3.13
CA ILE A 52 5.37 -7.96 4.29
C ILE A 52 4.85 -9.20 5.04
N GLY A 53 3.86 -9.91 4.48
CA GLY A 53 3.33 -11.17 5.01
C GLY A 53 2.25 -11.04 6.08
N MET A 54 1.62 -9.87 6.24
CA MET A 54 0.47 -9.77 7.15
C MET A 54 -0.75 -10.49 6.58
N GLY A 55 -1.50 -11.16 7.45
CA GLY A 55 -2.75 -11.83 7.08
C GLY A 55 -3.87 -10.87 6.68
N THR A 56 -4.95 -11.45 6.15
CA THR A 56 -6.25 -10.79 5.97
C THR A 56 -7.35 -11.75 6.43
N PRO A 57 -8.18 -11.40 7.44
CA PRO A 57 -8.17 -10.17 8.25
C PRO A 57 -6.97 -10.08 9.19
N ARG A 58 -6.68 -8.86 9.69
CA ARG A 58 -5.60 -8.55 10.65
C ARG A 58 -6.05 -7.43 11.60
N GLU A 59 -5.36 -7.28 12.72
CA GLU A 59 -5.57 -6.12 13.59
C GLU A 59 -5.20 -4.81 12.86
N SER A 60 -5.92 -3.74 13.19
CA SER A 60 -5.63 -2.41 12.65
C SER A 60 -4.23 -1.97 13.07
N ILE A 61 -3.47 -1.41 12.14
CA ILE A 61 -2.12 -0.89 12.41
C ILE A 61 -2.12 0.64 12.41
N GLN A 62 -1.27 1.23 13.25
CA GLN A 62 -1.14 2.68 13.39
C GLN A 62 0.34 3.07 13.41
N LEU A 63 0.68 4.17 12.73
CA LEU A 63 1.98 4.80 12.88
C LEU A 63 1.91 5.80 14.04
N VAL A 64 2.71 5.58 15.08
CA VAL A 64 2.77 6.42 16.27
C VAL A 64 4.15 7.08 16.35
N GLN A 65 4.17 8.41 16.50
CA GLN A 65 5.40 9.16 16.73
C GLN A 65 5.61 9.41 18.22
N ARG A 66 6.74 8.97 18.78
CA ARG A 66 7.15 9.22 20.17
C ARG A 66 8.65 9.53 20.22
N HIS A 67 9.02 10.55 20.99
CA HIS A 67 10.42 10.95 21.23
C HIS A 67 11.27 11.09 19.95
N GLY A 68 10.68 11.62 18.87
CA GLY A 68 11.39 11.81 17.59
C GLY A 68 11.47 10.57 16.69
N TYR A 69 10.90 9.44 17.08
CA TYR A 69 10.89 8.21 16.28
C TYR A 69 9.48 7.79 15.88
N ILE A 70 9.35 7.21 14.68
CA ILE A 70 8.11 6.59 14.18
C ILE A 70 8.14 5.09 14.49
N ARG A 71 7.02 4.56 14.98
CA ARG A 71 6.81 3.14 15.27
C ARG A 71 5.47 2.69 14.70
N LEU A 72 5.34 1.40 14.37
CA LEU A 72 4.10 0.79 13.93
C LEU A 72 3.54 -0.05 15.09
N THR A 73 2.29 0.16 15.44
CA THR A 73 1.58 -0.57 16.51
C THR A 73 0.37 -1.31 15.92
N GLN A 74 0.06 -2.49 16.45
CA GLN A 74 -1.13 -3.28 16.05
C GLN A 74 -2.17 -3.24 17.19
N GLY A 75 -3.45 -3.09 16.83
CA GLY A 75 -4.58 -3.13 17.76
C GLY A 75 -5.11 -1.74 18.19
N PRO A 76 -6.25 -1.70 18.91
CA PRO A 76 -6.83 -0.49 19.47
C PRO A 76 -6.05 -0.05 20.72
N GLY A 77 -5.05 0.79 20.53
CA GLY A 77 -4.28 1.39 21.62
C GLY A 77 -2.79 1.07 21.56
N VAL A 78 -2.00 1.93 22.18
CA VAL A 78 -0.54 1.80 22.38
C VAL A 78 -0.24 0.57 23.25
N SER A 79 -0.18 -0.61 22.64
CA SER A 79 0.48 -1.79 23.21
C SER A 79 2.01 -1.65 23.07
N GLU A 80 2.74 -2.29 23.98
CA GLU A 80 4.20 -2.25 24.04
C GLU A 80 4.84 -2.61 22.68
N PRO A 81 5.87 -1.87 22.25
CA PRO A 81 6.30 -1.83 20.85
C PRO A 81 7.05 -3.09 20.40
N THR A 82 6.62 -3.68 19.28
CA THR A 82 7.39 -4.69 18.53
C THR A 82 8.39 -4.04 17.56
N PRO A 83 9.62 -4.58 17.39
CA PRO A 83 10.69 -3.92 16.63
C PRO A 83 10.50 -3.80 15.10
N ASP A 84 9.58 -4.54 14.49
CA ASP A 84 9.70 -4.93 13.07
C ASP A 84 8.92 -4.05 12.06
N GLY A 85 8.29 -2.97 12.51
CA GLY A 85 7.25 -2.28 11.74
C GLY A 85 7.66 -1.20 10.72
N ILE A 86 8.96 -0.87 10.57
CA ILE A 86 9.41 0.29 9.77
C ILE A 86 9.45 -0.01 8.25
N GLY A 87 9.40 -1.28 7.84
CA GLY A 87 9.51 -1.69 6.43
C GLY A 87 8.30 -1.34 5.55
N ALA A 88 7.08 -1.43 6.08
CA ALA A 88 5.83 -1.32 5.30
C ALA A 88 5.65 0.04 4.61
N ALA A 89 6.04 1.13 5.29
CA ALA A 89 5.84 2.49 4.76
C ALA A 89 6.76 2.81 3.57
N LYS A 90 7.90 2.12 3.43
CA LYS A 90 8.87 2.39 2.37
C LYS A 90 8.46 1.83 1.01
N SER A 91 7.75 0.70 0.96
CA SER A 91 7.34 0.04 -0.30
C SER A 91 6.47 0.95 -1.18
N CYS A 92 5.55 1.71 -0.56
CA CYS A 92 4.57 2.53 -1.30
C CYS A 92 5.19 3.77 -1.98
N VAL A 93 6.29 4.31 -1.46
CA VAL A 93 6.89 5.57 -1.94
C VAL A 93 7.73 5.35 -3.22
N THR A 94 8.25 4.15 -3.45
CA THR A 94 9.23 3.89 -4.53
C THR A 94 8.58 3.71 -5.91
N ILE A 95 7.26 3.60 -6.01
CA ILE A 95 6.56 3.26 -7.28
C ILE A 95 6.61 4.39 -8.32
N THR A 96 6.98 5.62 -7.95
CA THR A 96 6.91 6.76 -8.90
C THR A 96 8.12 6.91 -9.84
N SER A 97 9.19 6.15 -9.69
CA SER A 97 10.40 6.37 -10.51
C SER A 97 11.12 5.08 -10.91
N GLY A 98 10.45 4.18 -11.64
CA GLY A 98 11.10 3.23 -12.56
C GLY A 98 12.34 2.48 -12.06
N LEU A 99 12.43 2.16 -10.76
CA LEU A 99 13.58 1.48 -10.16
C LEU A 99 13.07 0.31 -9.32
N LEU A 100 13.26 -0.88 -9.89
CA LEU A 100 13.38 -2.20 -9.26
C LEU A 100 12.65 -2.37 -7.92
N VAL A 101 11.54 -3.11 -7.96
CA VAL A 101 11.08 -3.91 -6.82
C VAL A 101 12.09 -5.06 -6.65
N GLY A 102 13.27 -4.73 -6.13
CA GLY A 102 14.30 -5.66 -5.70
C GLY A 102 14.37 -5.62 -4.19
N PHE A 103 13.79 -6.61 -3.54
CA PHE A 103 14.11 -6.93 -2.15
C PHE A 103 15.57 -7.38 -2.09
N THR A 104 16.44 -6.55 -1.52
CA THR A 104 17.67 -6.94 -0.81
C THR A 104 17.78 -6.10 0.43
#